data_AF-A0A364NIG7-F1
#
_entry.id   AF-A0A364NIG7-F1
#
_cell.length_a   1.000
_cell.length_b   1.000
_cell.length_c   1.000
_cell.angle_alpha   90.00
_cell.angle_beta   90.00
_cell.angle_gamma   90.00
#
_symmetry.space_group_name_H-M   'P 1'
#
loop_
_entity.id
_entity.type
_entity.pdbx_description
1 polymer ?
#
loop_
_entity_poly.entity_id
_entity_poly.type
_entity_poly.pdbx_seq_one_letter_code
_entity_poly.pdbx_strand_id
1 'polypeptide(L)'
;MVITHAYQHMPEALPLPAAFTLDFGEFISAQREGFGMALFSEHHFYLRADCELDSFQQDAIEALIDDSDRGAYLSKHRWIGFSTA
;
A
#
# COMPACT_ATOMS: atom_id res chain seq x y z
N MET A 1 16.49 -19.40 9.10
CA MET A 1 15.79 -18.42 8.24
C MET A 1 14.67 -17.78 9.05
N VAL A 2 14.74 -16.47 9.27
CA VAL A 2 13.75 -15.71 10.07
C VAL A 2 13.06 -14.72 9.14
N ILE A 3 11.72 -14.67 9.20
CA ILE A 3 10.92 -13.67 8.48
C ILE A 3 10.57 -12.57 9.49
N THR A 4 10.99 -11.33 9.24
CA THR A 4 10.86 -10.24 10.21
C THR A 4 10.81 -8.87 9.54
N HIS A 5 10.30 -7.86 10.24
CA HIS A 5 10.39 -6.46 9.82
C HIS A 5 11.82 -5.89 10.00
N ALA A 6 12.60 -6.43 10.94
CA ALA A 6 13.98 -5.99 11.22
C ALA A 6 15.02 -6.66 10.30
N TYR A 7 14.60 -7.10 9.11
CA TYR A 7 15.41 -7.93 8.21
C TYR A 7 16.67 -7.20 7.73
N GLN A 8 16.65 -5.86 7.68
CA GLN A 8 17.81 -5.02 7.32
C GLN A 8 18.95 -5.11 8.34
N HIS A 9 18.68 -5.51 9.58
CA HIS A 9 19.68 -5.59 10.66
C HIS A 9 20.08 -7.03 11.00
N MET A 10 19.50 -8.01 10.33
CA MET A 10 19.71 -9.43 10.58
C MET A 10 20.21 -10.12 9.30
N PRO A 11 21.48 -10.52 9.23
CA PRO A 11 22.00 -11.28 8.10
C PRO A 11 21.13 -12.53 7.84
N GLU A 12 20.84 -12.81 6.57
CA GLU A 12 20.01 -13.95 6.11
C GLU A 12 18.53 -13.92 6.56
N ALA A 13 18.06 -12.80 7.15
CA ALA A 13 16.64 -12.61 7.39
C ALA A 13 15.91 -12.20 6.11
N LEU A 14 14.66 -12.63 6.00
CA LEU A 14 13.75 -12.21 4.94
C LEU A 14 12.76 -11.17 5.48
N PRO A 15 12.36 -10.19 4.66
CA PRO A 15 11.33 -9.23 5.03
C PRO A 15 9.98 -9.94 5.24
N LEU A 16 9.19 -9.45 6.20
CA LEU A 16 7.75 -9.74 6.22
C LEU A 16 7.12 -9.32 4.88
N PRO A 17 6.04 -9.99 4.41
CA PRO A 17 5.40 -9.63 3.15
C PRO A 17 5.03 -8.14 3.04
N ALA A 18 4.49 -7.56 4.12
CA ALA A 18 4.16 -6.13 4.16
C ALA A 18 5.41 -5.23 4.05
N ALA A 19 6.52 -5.60 4.71
CA ALA A 19 7.77 -4.84 4.60
C ALA A 19 8.31 -4.89 3.16
N PHE A 20 8.31 -6.08 2.54
CA PHE A 20 8.72 -6.25 1.15
C PHE A 20 7.91 -5.39 0.17
N THR A 21 6.58 -5.36 0.30
CA THR A 21 5.73 -4.56 -0.60
C THR A 21 5.99 -3.06 -0.44
N LEU A 22 6.30 -2.60 0.76
CA LEU A 22 6.67 -1.21 1.02
C LEU A 22 7.98 -0.84 0.31
N ASP A 23 9.02 -1.64 0.51
CA ASP A 23 10.33 -1.42 -0.14
C ASP A 23 10.21 -1.44 -1.67
N PHE A 24 9.38 -2.35 -2.19
CA PHE A 24 9.10 -2.43 -3.62
C PHE A 24 8.38 -1.18 -4.14
N GLY A 25 7.38 -0.68 -3.40
CA GLY A 25 6.66 0.55 -3.76
C GLY A 25 7.58 1.78 -3.77
N GLU A 26 8.46 1.90 -2.78
CA GLU A 26 9.49 2.94 -2.74
C GLU A 26 10.46 2.82 -3.92
N PHE A 27 10.94 1.60 -4.20
CA PHE A 27 11.80 1.32 -5.34
C PHE A 27 11.17 1.78 -6.66
N ILE A 28 9.92 1.39 -6.94
CA ILE A 28 9.24 1.77 -8.19
C ILE A 28 9.03 3.28 -8.27
N SER A 29 8.64 3.92 -7.15
CA SER A 29 8.41 5.37 -7.11
C SER A 29 9.69 6.16 -7.41
N ALA A 30 10.86 5.66 -6.98
CA ALA A 30 12.15 6.29 -7.25
C ALA A 30 12.60 6.17 -8.72
N GLN A 31 12.07 5.21 -9.49
CA GLN A 31 12.50 4.97 -10.88
C GLN A 31 11.83 5.89 -11.91
N ARG A 32 10.69 6.51 -11.57
CA ARG A 32 9.90 7.29 -12.53
C ARG A 32 9.29 8.54 -11.90
N GLU A 33 9.72 9.70 -12.39
CA GLU A 33 9.12 10.98 -12.03
C GLU A 33 7.61 11.01 -12.37
N GLY A 34 6.81 11.57 -11.47
CA GLY A 34 5.36 11.65 -11.62
C GLY A 34 4.61 10.34 -11.37
N PHE A 35 5.28 9.28 -10.91
CA PHE A 35 4.65 8.05 -10.45
C PHE A 35 4.98 7.82 -8.96
N GLY A 36 3.98 7.45 -8.16
CA GLY A 36 4.15 7.16 -6.76
C GLY A 36 3.24 6.00 -6.33
N MET A 37 3.77 5.12 -5.50
CA MET A 37 3.04 4.01 -4.90
C MET A 37 3.09 4.13 -3.38
N ALA A 38 1.94 3.97 -2.75
CA ALA A 38 1.81 3.92 -1.29
C ALA A 38 0.77 2.86 -0.93
N LEU A 39 0.95 2.26 0.26
CA LEU A 39 0.02 1.28 0.82
C LEU A 39 -0.67 1.91 2.03
N PHE A 40 -1.99 1.81 2.04
CA PHE A 40 -2.84 2.27 3.13
C PHE A 40 -3.67 1.11 3.65
N SER A 41 -4.04 1.18 4.92
CA SER A 41 -4.91 0.21 5.57
C SER A 41 -5.78 0.94 6.58
N GLU A 42 -7.04 0.54 6.70
CA GLU A 42 -7.91 0.96 7.79
C GLU A 42 -7.46 0.38 9.15
N HIS A 43 -6.65 -0.67 9.15
CA HIS A 43 -6.10 -1.23 10.36
C HIS A 43 -4.76 -0.57 10.69
N HIS A 44 -4.68 0.01 11.89
CA HIS A 44 -3.44 0.56 12.42
C HIS A 44 -2.34 -0.50 12.45
N PHE A 45 -1.29 -0.29 11.66
CA PHE A 45 -0.04 -1.02 11.81
C PHE A 45 0.81 -0.36 12.88
N TYR A 46 0.96 -1.02 14.03
CA TYR A 46 1.66 -0.51 15.23
C TYR A 46 3.11 -0.04 14.99
N LEU A 47 3.71 -0.45 13.86
CA LEU A 47 5.08 -0.13 13.47
C LEU A 47 5.20 1.08 12.53
N ARG A 48 4.10 1.77 12.24
CA ARG A 48 4.09 3.07 11.55
C ARG A 48 3.41 4.09 12.45
N ALA A 49 4.21 4.95 13.08
CA ALA A 49 3.70 6.19 13.65
C ALA A 49 3.27 7.07 12.47
N ASP A 50 2.06 7.61 12.55
CA ASP A 50 1.46 8.52 11.56
C ASP A 50 0.86 7.82 10.33
N CYS A 51 -0.33 7.26 10.52
CA CYS A 51 -1.24 6.86 9.45
C CYS A 51 -2.50 7.72 9.49
N GLU A 52 -2.34 9.04 9.44
CA GLU A 52 -3.48 9.91 9.14
C GLU A 52 -3.77 9.81 7.65
N LEU A 53 -4.86 9.13 7.33
CA LEU A 53 -5.31 8.97 5.96
C LEU A 53 -5.89 10.29 5.45
N ASP A 54 -5.46 10.74 4.28
CA ASP A 54 -6.11 11.87 3.60
C ASP A 54 -7.52 11.46 3.11
N SER A 55 -8.37 12.44 2.80
CA SER A 55 -9.76 12.15 2.40
C SER A 55 -9.84 11.24 1.16
N PHE A 56 -8.89 11.37 0.23
CA PHE A 56 -8.84 10.52 -0.96
C PHE A 56 -8.51 9.07 -0.60
N GLN A 57 -7.60 8.85 0.35
CA GLN A 57 -7.23 7.52 0.85
C GLN A 57 -8.40 6.87 1.60
N GLN A 58 -9.14 7.64 2.39
CA GLN A 58 -10.35 7.18 3.08
C GLN A 58 -11.42 6.75 2.07
N ASP A 59 -11.78 7.63 1.13
CA ASP A 59 -12.74 7.34 0.06
C ASP A 59 -12.34 6.09 -0.74
N ALA A 60 -11.04 5.90 -0.94
CA ALA A 60 -10.52 4.75 -1.68
C ALA A 60 -10.68 3.43 -0.94
N ILE A 61 -10.46 3.42 0.37
CA ILE A 61 -10.63 2.22 1.17
C ILE A 61 -12.13 1.90 1.32
N GLU A 62 -12.96 2.91 1.57
CA GLU A 62 -14.42 2.74 1.63
C GLU A 62 -14.96 2.12 0.33
N ALA A 63 -14.51 2.59 -0.83
CA ALA A 63 -14.91 2.05 -2.12
C ALA A 63 -14.48 0.57 -2.32
N LEU A 64 -13.33 0.17 -1.79
CA LEU A 64 -12.85 -1.22 -1.83
C LEU A 64 -13.62 -2.13 -0.85
N ILE A 65 -14.14 -1.58 0.24
CA ILE A 65 -14.94 -2.33 1.23
C ILE A 65 -16.35 -2.58 0.70
N ASP A 66 -16.96 -1.57 0.09
CA ASP A 66 -18.33 -1.65 -0.44
C ASP A 66 -18.46 -2.64 -1.61
N ASP A 67 -17.39 -2.82 -2.39
CA ASP A 67 -17.33 -3.76 -3.51
C ASP A 67 -16.04 -4.60 -3.46
N SER A 68 -16.00 -5.58 -2.55
CA SER A 68 -14.80 -6.42 -2.33
C SER A 68 -14.36 -7.24 -3.54
N ASP A 69 -15.25 -7.42 -4.53
CA ASP A 69 -14.99 -8.17 -5.77
C ASP A 69 -14.54 -7.26 -6.92
N ARG A 70 -14.73 -5.93 -6.84
CA ARG A 70 -14.12 -4.97 -7.77
C ARG A 70 -12.79 -4.46 -7.23
N GLY A 71 -11.71 -4.75 -7.96
CA GLY A 71 -10.49 -3.96 -7.83
C GLY A 71 -10.77 -2.49 -8.17
N ALA A 72 -10.78 -1.59 -7.19
CA ALA A 72 -10.97 -0.16 -7.40
C ALA A 72 -9.65 0.52 -7.77
N TYR A 73 -9.63 1.20 -8.92
CA TYR A 73 -8.52 2.07 -9.33
C TYR A 73 -8.94 3.52 -9.19
N LEU A 74 -8.29 4.23 -8.26
CA LEU A 74 -8.54 5.64 -8.00
C LEU A 74 -7.30 6.46 -8.33
N SER A 75 -7.49 7.51 -9.11
CA SER A 75 -6.45 8.50 -9.39
C SER A 75 -6.87 9.82 -8.74
N LYS A 76 -5.91 10.54 -8.12
CA LYS A 76 -6.14 11.90 -7.58
C LYS A 76 -6.67 12.90 -8.62
N HIS A 77 -6.69 12.54 -9.91
CA HIS A 77 -7.23 13.33 -11.01
C HIS A 77 -8.43 12.71 -11.75
N ARG A 78 -8.90 11.51 -11.38
CA ARG A 78 -10.06 10.84 -12.04
C ARG A 78 -10.55 9.58 -11.31
N TRP A 79 -11.87 9.40 -11.25
CA TRP A 79 -12.53 8.12 -10.97
C TRP A 79 -12.58 7.27 -12.25
N ILE A 80 -12.10 6.03 -12.21
CA ILE A 80 -12.29 5.06 -13.30
C ILE A 80 -12.76 3.74 -12.68
N GLY A 81 -14.08 3.50 -12.71
CA GLY A 81 -14.66 2.23 -12.27
C GLY A 81 -14.63 1.19 -13.40
N PHE A 82 -14.23 -0.04 -13.09
CA PHE A 82 -14.36 -1.19 -13.99
C PHE A 82 -15.25 -2.25 -13.36
N SER A 83 -16.24 -2.73 -14.12
CA SER A 83 -16.97 -3.96 -13.83
C SER A 83 -16.28 -5.08 -14.59
N THR A 84 -15.76 -6.08 -13.89
CA THR A 84 -15.66 -7.42 -14.50
C THR A 84 -17.02 -8.07 -14.33
N ALA A 85 -17.73 -8.21 -15.45
CA ALA A 85 -18.96 -8.99 -15.55
C ALA A 85 -18.66 -10.49 -15.49
#